data_AF-A0A7J6T6Z0-F1
#
_entry.id   AF-A0A7J6T6Z0-F1
#
_cell.length_a   1.000
_cell.length_b   1.000
_cell.length_c   1.000
_cell.angle_alpha   90.00
_cell.angle_beta   90.00
_cell.angle_gamma   90.00
#
_symmetry.space_group_name_H-M   'P 1'
#
loop_
_entity.id
_entity.type
_entity.pdbx_description
1 polymer ?
#
loop_
_entity_poly.entity_id
_entity_poly.type
_entity_poly.pdbx_seq_one_letter_code
_entity_poly.pdbx_strand_id
1 'polypeptide(L)'
;LGAVPRNNIVSVVRGLENEVHQQRGPPYSTFLAELGNSVYGALEANEQFRADVGEVPDGIALAELWLPAFSWLIEELVYPTSPSPWFFSAIKWAIISAGVNSPGGHRLQGRRELKDAISSQVNAEREAARSSLRTRTNPDALVPSPRGVGQPTPALSDEQHYKVVQRARQVAESCGLEKFDGTNDNYV
;
A
#
# COMPACT_ATOMS: atom_id res chain seq x y z
N LEU A 1 20.45 1.90 5.04
CA LEU A 1 19.33 2.36 5.89
C LEU A 1 19.48 1.67 7.25
N GLY A 2 19.97 2.38 8.27
CA GLY A 2 20.20 1.86 9.63
C GLY A 2 18.89 1.57 10.38
N ALA A 3 19.00 0.89 11.53
CA ALA A 3 18.00 0.01 12.13
C ALA A 3 16.60 0.58 12.48
N VAL A 4 16.31 1.88 12.40
CA VAL A 4 14.99 2.42 12.77
C VAL A 4 14.65 3.65 11.90
N PRO A 5 13.40 3.80 11.43
CA PRO A 5 12.24 2.97 11.75
C PRO A 5 11.63 2.35 10.50
N ARG A 6 12.26 1.29 9.97
CA ARG A 6 11.57 0.39 9.00
C ARG A 6 10.17 0.02 9.53
N ASN A 7 10.08 -0.25 10.83
CA ASN A 7 8.83 -0.54 11.53
C ASN A 7 7.79 0.61 11.49
N ASN A 8 8.20 1.88 11.57
CA ASN A 8 7.25 3.00 11.52
C ASN A 8 6.70 3.18 10.11
N ILE A 9 7.57 3.09 9.08
CA ILE A 9 7.11 3.16 7.68
C ILE A 9 6.13 2.00 7.40
N VAL A 10 6.46 0.77 7.83
CA VAL A 10 5.57 -0.38 7.71
C VAL A 10 4.25 -0.14 8.43
N SER A 11 4.27 0.37 9.67
CA SER A 11 3.07 0.66 10.46
C SER A 11 2.17 1.70 9.78
N VAL A 12 2.75 2.80 9.29
CA VAL A 12 2.00 3.85 8.61
C VAL A 12 1.40 3.35 7.30
N VAL A 13 2.15 2.54 6.54
CA VAL A 13 1.62 1.93 5.32
C VAL A 13 0.46 0.99 5.63
N ARG A 14 0.54 0.15 6.68
CA ARG A 14 -0.59 -0.69 7.11
C ARG A 14 -1.81 0.13 7.51
N GLY A 15 -1.61 1.24 8.21
CA GLY A 15 -2.69 2.19 8.52
C GLY A 15 -3.33 2.78 7.26
N LEU A 16 -2.51 3.17 6.28
CA LEU A 16 -2.96 3.65 4.99
C LEU A 16 -3.80 2.60 4.24
N GLU A 17 -3.34 1.35 4.22
CA GLU A 17 -4.08 0.22 3.62
C GLU A 17 -5.44 0.02 4.25
N ASN A 18 -5.48 0.01 5.58
CA ASN A 18 -6.73 -0.13 6.33
C ASN A 18 -7.72 0.99 5.95
N GLU A 19 -7.29 2.25 5.89
CA GLU A 19 -8.16 3.36 5.49
C GLU A 19 -8.60 3.31 4.02
N VAL A 20 -7.75 2.80 3.12
CA VAL A 20 -8.14 2.56 1.72
C VAL A 20 -9.28 1.54 1.67
N HIS A 21 -9.20 0.47 2.47
CA HIS A 21 -10.19 -0.61 2.49
C HIS A 21 -11.46 -0.30 3.30
N GLN A 22 -11.43 0.55 4.33
CA GLN A 22 -12.59 0.86 5.17
C GLN A 22 -13.68 1.73 4.48
N GLN A 23 -13.50 2.13 3.22
CA GLN A 23 -14.50 2.81 2.35
C GLN A 23 -15.14 4.11 2.90
N ARG A 24 -14.66 4.68 4.00
CA ARG A 24 -15.19 5.92 4.59
C ARG A 24 -14.32 7.12 4.18
N GLY A 25 -14.82 8.03 3.34
CA GLY A 25 -14.24 9.36 3.09
C GLY A 25 -12.76 9.43 2.61
N PRO A 26 -12.06 10.58 2.78
CA PRO A 26 -10.63 10.76 2.50
C PRO A 26 -9.66 10.66 3.72
N PRO A 27 -9.89 9.83 4.76
CA PRO A 27 -9.02 9.74 5.95
C PRO A 27 -7.62 9.19 5.63
N TYR A 28 -7.44 8.52 4.48
CA TYR A 28 -6.12 8.09 4.00
C TYR A 28 -5.15 9.26 3.78
N SER A 29 -5.65 10.50 3.64
CA SER A 29 -4.81 11.67 3.46
C SER A 29 -3.96 12.04 4.68
N THR A 30 -4.43 11.73 5.90
CA THR A 30 -3.65 11.89 7.13
C THR A 30 -2.47 10.93 7.16
N PHE A 31 -2.72 9.65 6.86
CA PHE A 31 -1.68 8.63 6.78
C PHE A 31 -0.68 8.89 5.65
N LEU A 32 -1.11 9.51 4.55
CA LEU A 32 -0.20 9.94 3.48
C LEU A 32 0.80 10.98 4.00
N ALA A 33 0.35 11.95 4.82
CA ALA A 33 1.25 12.92 5.45
C ALA A 33 2.22 12.27 6.44
N GLU A 34 1.72 11.35 7.28
CA GLU A 34 2.56 10.57 8.21
C GLU A 34 3.62 9.73 7.48
N LEU A 35 3.27 9.19 6.31
CA LEU A 35 4.19 8.42 5.48
C LEU A 35 5.32 9.33 4.96
N GLY A 36 4.98 10.53 4.50
CA GLY A 36 5.96 11.53 4.10
C GLY A 36 6.93 11.90 5.24
N ASN A 37 6.41 12.10 6.46
CA ASN A 37 7.23 12.39 7.62
C ASN A 37 8.14 11.21 8.01
N SER A 38 7.62 9.99 7.92
CA SER A 38 8.37 8.77 8.25
C SER A 38 9.49 8.51 7.25
N VAL A 39 9.23 8.73 5.95
CA VAL A 39 10.24 8.65 4.89
C VAL A 39 11.27 9.78 5.05
N TYR A 40 10.85 10.99 5.42
CA TYR A 40 11.77 12.09 5.71
C TYR A 40 12.74 11.73 6.85
N GLY A 41 12.24 11.28 8.00
CA GLY A 41 13.11 10.88 9.12
C GLY A 41 14.06 9.72 8.77
N ALA A 42 13.71 8.88 7.80
CA ALA A 42 14.59 7.81 7.33
C ALA A 42 15.67 8.28 6.33
N LEU A 43 15.43 9.38 5.62
CA LEU A 43 16.28 9.88 4.54
C LEU A 43 17.04 11.17 4.88
N GLU A 44 16.62 11.95 5.89
CA GLU A 44 17.18 13.28 6.19
C GLU A 44 18.69 13.24 6.52
N ALA A 45 19.16 12.15 7.14
CA ALA A 45 20.56 11.95 7.48
C ALA A 45 21.38 11.30 6.34
N ASN A 46 20.74 10.95 5.22
CA ASN A 46 21.41 10.31 4.10
C ASN A 46 22.07 11.37 3.19
N GLU A 47 23.39 11.40 3.15
CA GLU A 47 24.16 12.37 2.36
C GLU A 47 23.88 12.27 0.85
N GLN A 48 23.72 11.05 0.34
CA GLN A 48 23.39 10.84 -1.08
C GLN A 48 22.01 11.41 -1.40
N PHE A 49 21.01 11.15 -0.56
CA PHE A 49 19.66 11.70 -0.76
C PHE A 49 19.69 13.23 -0.80
N ARG A 50 20.45 13.86 0.11
CA ARG A 50 20.59 15.33 0.15
C ARG A 50 21.31 15.88 -1.08
N ALA A 51 22.32 15.18 -1.59
CA ALA A 51 22.99 15.55 -2.82
C ALA A 51 22.00 15.47 -4.00
N ASP A 52 21.29 14.35 -4.13
CA ASP A 52 20.34 14.11 -5.22
C ASP A 52 19.21 15.15 -5.23
N VAL A 53 18.70 15.58 -4.07
CA VAL A 53 17.70 16.66 -3.95
C VAL A 53 18.16 17.95 -4.64
N GLY A 54 19.46 18.26 -4.60
CA GLY A 54 20.06 19.44 -5.23
C GLY A 54 20.37 19.27 -6.72
N GLU A 55 20.40 18.04 -7.24
CA GLU A 55 20.83 17.73 -8.61
C GLU A 55 19.66 17.38 -9.54
N VAL A 56 18.64 16.69 -9.03
CA VAL A 56 17.50 16.22 -9.83
C VAL A 56 16.63 17.37 -10.35
N PRO A 57 16.05 17.25 -11.57
CA PRO A 57 15.29 18.32 -12.21
C PRO A 57 13.94 18.60 -11.55
N ASP A 58 13.26 17.56 -11.05
CA ASP A 58 11.96 17.66 -10.40
C ASP A 58 11.75 16.55 -9.36
N GLY A 59 10.59 16.56 -8.68
CA GLY A 59 10.26 15.55 -7.69
C GLY A 59 9.98 14.17 -8.29
N ILE A 60 9.45 14.07 -9.51
CA ILE A 60 9.18 12.77 -10.13
C ILE A 60 10.50 12.05 -10.40
N ALA A 61 11.51 12.76 -10.92
CA ALA A 61 12.86 12.25 -11.12
C ALA A 61 13.49 11.79 -9.79
N LEU A 62 13.34 12.57 -8.71
CA LEU A 62 13.79 12.17 -7.38
C LEU A 62 13.10 10.88 -6.91
N ALA A 63 11.78 10.81 -7.08
CA ALA A 63 10.98 9.66 -6.67
C ALA A 63 11.37 8.40 -7.44
N GLU A 64 11.61 8.49 -8.75
CA GLU A 64 12.03 7.36 -9.57
C GLU A 64 13.43 6.86 -9.23
N LEU A 65 14.36 7.79 -8.93
CA LEU A 65 15.71 7.46 -8.49
C LEU A 65 15.70 6.69 -7.16
N TRP A 66 14.87 7.11 -6.21
CA TRP A 66 14.87 6.57 -4.84
C TRP A 66 13.85 5.46 -4.59
N LEU A 67 12.85 5.26 -5.46
CA LEU A 67 11.86 4.20 -5.31
C LEU A 67 12.49 2.79 -5.13
N PRO A 68 13.56 2.39 -5.85
CA PRO A 68 14.21 1.10 -5.64
C PRO A 68 14.74 0.89 -4.21
N ALA A 69 15.11 1.95 -3.49
CA ALA A 69 15.57 1.87 -2.10
C ALA A 69 14.46 1.45 -1.11
N PHE A 70 13.21 1.41 -1.57
CA PHE A 70 12.01 1.01 -0.82
C PHE A 70 11.46 -0.36 -1.25
N SER A 71 12.16 -1.13 -2.10
CA SER A 71 11.72 -2.47 -2.52
C SER A 71 11.45 -3.42 -1.34
N TRP A 72 12.25 -3.29 -0.27
CA TRP A 72 12.11 -4.06 0.97
C TRP A 72 10.72 -3.92 1.64
N LEU A 73 9.99 -2.81 1.42
CA LEU A 73 8.64 -2.64 1.98
C LEU A 73 7.66 -3.70 1.47
N ILE A 74 7.80 -4.12 0.21
CA ILE A 74 6.94 -5.15 -0.38
C ILE A 74 7.17 -6.49 0.30
N GLU A 75 8.43 -6.79 0.61
CA GLU A 75 8.83 -8.02 1.32
C GLU A 75 8.31 -8.01 2.76
N GLU A 76 8.45 -6.89 3.49
CA GLU A 76 7.98 -6.74 4.87
C GLU A 76 6.44 -6.77 5.00
N LEU A 77 5.72 -6.23 4.02
CA LEU A 77 4.25 -6.23 3.99
C LEU A 77 3.65 -7.54 3.45
N VAL A 78 4.50 -8.46 3.00
CA VAL A 78 4.17 -9.81 2.55
C VAL A 78 2.98 -9.83 1.57
N TYR A 79 3.03 -9.00 0.52
CA TYR A 79 1.94 -8.98 -0.44
C TYR A 79 1.87 -10.32 -1.22
N PRO A 80 0.68 -10.98 -1.25
CA PRO A 80 0.51 -12.25 -1.96
C PRO A 80 0.51 -12.09 -3.49
N THR A 81 0.18 -10.88 -3.97
CA THR A 81 0.21 -10.46 -5.37
C THR A 81 0.97 -9.15 -5.49
N SER A 82 1.16 -8.63 -6.70
CA SER A 82 1.68 -7.26 -6.87
C SER A 82 0.83 -6.27 -6.04
N PRO A 83 1.45 -5.34 -5.31
CA PRO A 83 0.71 -4.36 -4.52
C PRO A 83 -0.14 -3.47 -5.42
N SER A 84 -1.23 -2.94 -4.87
CA SER A 84 -2.13 -2.05 -5.61
C SER A 84 -1.38 -0.83 -6.18
N PRO A 85 -1.81 -0.28 -7.34
CA PRO A 85 -1.14 0.86 -7.97
C PRO A 85 -0.97 2.09 -7.06
N TRP A 86 -1.92 2.32 -6.14
CA TRP A 86 -1.83 3.42 -5.18
C TRP A 86 -0.62 3.32 -4.24
N PHE A 87 -0.13 2.11 -3.96
CA PHE A 87 1.00 1.87 -3.07
C PHE A 87 2.26 2.57 -3.60
N PHE A 88 2.65 2.28 -4.86
CA PHE A 88 3.83 2.90 -5.46
C PHE A 88 3.67 4.41 -5.60
N SER A 89 2.47 4.88 -5.95
CA SER A 89 2.18 6.32 -5.99
C SER A 89 2.35 6.99 -4.62
N ALA A 90 1.93 6.32 -3.54
CA ALA A 90 2.09 6.81 -2.17
C ALA A 90 3.56 6.85 -1.73
N ILE A 91 4.36 5.83 -2.06
CA ILE A 91 5.80 5.83 -1.80
C ILE A 91 6.51 6.94 -2.59
N LYS A 92 6.21 7.07 -3.89
CA LYS A 92 6.73 8.18 -4.70
C LYS A 92 6.37 9.53 -4.09
N TRP A 93 5.11 9.72 -3.68
CA TRP A 93 4.65 10.94 -3.03
C TRP A 93 5.44 11.24 -1.75
N ALA A 94 5.69 10.22 -0.92
CA ALA A 94 6.42 10.34 0.33
C ALA A 94 7.89 10.71 0.10
N ILE A 95 8.55 10.15 -0.92
CA ILE A 95 9.91 10.52 -1.32
C ILE A 95 9.97 11.99 -1.73
N ILE A 96 9.03 12.47 -2.55
CA ILE A 96 8.99 13.89 -2.93
C ILE A 96 8.72 14.76 -1.71
N SER A 97 7.83 14.34 -0.81
CA SER A 97 7.57 15.06 0.44
C SER A 97 8.84 15.20 1.29
N ALA A 98 9.61 14.12 1.44
CA ALA A 98 10.90 14.14 2.11
C ALA A 98 11.91 15.06 1.40
N GLY A 99 11.95 15.01 0.07
CA GLY A 99 12.82 15.88 -0.73
C GLY A 99 12.49 17.36 -0.51
N VAL A 100 11.21 17.74 -0.57
CA VAL A 100 10.78 19.13 -0.37
C VAL A 100 11.10 19.65 1.03
N ASN A 101 11.04 18.78 2.05
CA ASN A 101 11.40 19.11 3.42
C ASN A 101 12.93 19.10 3.67
N SER A 102 13.72 18.70 2.67
CA SER A 102 15.19 18.71 2.75
C SER A 102 15.78 20.03 2.26
N PRO A 103 16.97 20.44 2.75
CA PRO A 103 17.65 21.64 2.27
C PRO A 103 17.84 21.61 0.75
N GLY A 104 17.41 22.67 0.06
CA GLY A 104 17.49 22.78 -1.41
C GLY A 104 16.28 22.22 -2.19
N GLY A 105 15.37 21.49 -1.54
CA GLY A 105 14.26 20.78 -2.20
C GLY A 105 13.01 21.59 -2.52
N HIS A 106 12.97 22.89 -2.24
CA HIS A 106 11.79 23.74 -2.46
C HIS A 106 11.32 23.81 -3.92
N ARG A 107 12.21 23.48 -4.87
CA ARG A 107 11.92 23.42 -6.31
C ARG A 107 11.22 22.14 -6.78
N LEU A 108 11.16 21.10 -5.94
CA LEU A 108 10.66 19.79 -6.33
C LEU A 108 9.12 19.81 -6.47
N GLN A 109 8.65 19.61 -7.70
CA GLN A 109 7.23 19.58 -8.08
C GLN A 109 6.74 18.12 -8.22
N GLY A 110 5.43 17.90 -8.39
CA GLY A 110 4.86 16.55 -8.60
C GLY A 110 3.99 16.00 -7.45
N ARG A 111 4.00 16.62 -6.26
CA ARG A 111 3.22 16.14 -5.10
C ARG A 111 1.72 16.24 -5.30
N ARG A 112 1.24 17.25 -6.02
CA ARG A 112 -0.19 17.47 -6.23
C ARG A 112 -0.73 16.45 -7.22
N GLU A 113 -0.03 16.28 -8.33
CA GLU A 113 -0.32 15.32 -9.39
C GLU A 113 -0.37 13.90 -8.84
N LEU A 114 0.61 13.52 -8.00
CA LEU A 114 0.61 12.22 -7.33
C LEU A 114 -0.52 12.08 -6.32
N LYS A 115 -0.87 13.13 -5.57
CA LYS A 115 -2.01 13.09 -4.64
C LYS A 115 -3.32 12.86 -5.38
N ASP A 116 -3.51 13.50 -6.52
CA ASP A 116 -4.70 13.32 -7.37
C ASP A 116 -4.72 11.89 -7.98
N ALA A 117 -3.56 11.38 -8.42
CA ALA A 117 -3.42 10.01 -8.91
C ALA A 117 -3.74 8.96 -7.84
N ILE A 118 -3.19 9.11 -6.62
CA ILE A 118 -3.51 8.24 -5.47
C ILE A 118 -5.02 8.26 -5.21
N SER A 119 -5.63 9.44 -5.20
CA SER A 119 -7.06 9.58 -4.95
C SER A 119 -7.90 8.85 -6.00
N SER A 120 -7.54 8.97 -7.28
CA SER A 120 -8.18 8.23 -8.37
C SER A 120 -8.02 6.72 -8.21
N GLN A 121 -6.81 6.25 -7.91
CA GLN A 121 -6.51 4.81 -7.73
C GLN A 121 -7.24 4.21 -6.53
N VAL A 122 -7.28 4.90 -5.40
CA VAL A 122 -8.02 4.49 -4.19
C VAL A 122 -9.52 4.41 -4.47
N ASN A 123 -10.07 5.37 -5.21
CA ASN A 123 -11.48 5.35 -5.60
C ASN A 123 -11.81 4.18 -6.53
N ALA A 124 -10.94 3.90 -7.51
CA ALA A 124 -11.10 2.75 -8.41
C ALA A 124 -11.07 1.41 -7.64
N GLU A 125 -10.17 1.27 -6.67
CA GLU A 125 -10.08 0.06 -5.83
C GLU A 125 -11.33 -0.12 -4.96
N ARG A 126 -11.82 0.95 -4.34
CA ARG A 126 -13.06 0.93 -3.56
C ARG A 126 -14.26 0.57 -4.41
N GLU A 127 -14.34 1.08 -5.63
CA GLU A 127 -15.44 0.77 -6.56
C GLU A 127 -15.39 -0.68 -7.05
N ALA A 128 -14.20 -1.21 -7.33
CA ALA A 128 -14.01 -2.62 -7.67
C ALA A 128 -14.48 -3.52 -6.51
N ALA A 129 -14.07 -3.22 -5.27
CA ALA A 129 -14.49 -3.97 -4.09
C ALA A 129 -16.01 -3.93 -3.87
N ARG A 130 -16.65 -2.76 -4.04
CA ARG A 130 -18.12 -2.60 -3.97
C ARG A 130 -18.84 -3.39 -5.05
N SER A 131 -18.32 -3.36 -6.28
CA SER A 131 -18.88 -4.10 -7.40
C SER A 131 -18.83 -5.61 -7.15
N SER A 132 -17.70 -6.14 -6.66
CA SER A 132 -17.57 -7.56 -6.30
C SER A 132 -18.53 -8.02 -5.20
N LEU A 133 -18.81 -7.14 -4.22
CA LEU A 133 -19.79 -7.43 -3.17
C LEU A 133 -21.21 -7.46 -3.72
N ARG A 134 -21.60 -6.50 -4.58
CA ARG A 134 -22.93 -6.43 -5.20
C ARG A 134 -23.25 -7.67 -6.04
N THR A 135 -22.27 -8.23 -6.76
CA THR A 135 -22.46 -9.45 -7.54
C THR A 135 -22.73 -10.68 -6.68
N ARG A 136 -22.26 -10.71 -5.42
CA ARG A 136 -22.52 -11.81 -4.47
C ARG A 136 -23.85 -11.68 -3.71
N THR A 137 -24.36 -10.46 -3.53
CA THR A 137 -25.60 -10.20 -2.78
C THR A 137 -26.87 -10.15 -3.62
N ASN A 138 -26.84 -10.46 -4.92
CA ASN A 138 -28.04 -10.46 -5.75
C ASN A 138 -28.72 -11.84 -5.70
N PRO A 139 -29.86 -12.02 -4.97
CA PRO A 139 -30.51 -13.33 -4.86
C PRO A 139 -31.44 -13.65 -6.04
N ASP A 140 -31.70 -12.68 -6.94
CA ASP A 140 -32.77 -12.78 -7.95
C ASP A 140 -32.30 -13.07 -9.39
N ALA A 141 -31.04 -13.47 -9.60
CA ALA A 141 -30.62 -14.03 -10.88
C ALA A 141 -30.85 -15.55 -10.91
N LEU A 142 -32.13 -15.97 -10.83
CA LEU A 142 -32.56 -17.32 -11.22
C LEU A 142 -32.42 -17.48 -12.74
N VAL A 143 -31.18 -17.69 -13.19
CA VAL A 143 -30.93 -18.38 -14.46
C VAL A 143 -30.60 -19.82 -14.10
N PRO A 144 -31.37 -20.82 -14.54
CA PRO A 144 -31.07 -22.21 -14.25
C PRO A 144 -29.84 -22.61 -15.07
N SER A 145 -28.64 -22.51 -14.49
CA SER A 145 -27.45 -23.09 -15.09
C SER A 145 -27.48 -24.62 -14.91
N PRO A 146 -27.28 -25.40 -15.99
CA PRO A 146 -27.19 -26.84 -15.90
C PRO A 146 -25.94 -27.23 -15.10
N ARG A 147 -26.11 -28.22 -14.23
CA ARG A 147 -25.04 -28.84 -13.43
C ARG A 147 -23.80 -29.12 -14.30
N GLY A 148 -22.71 -28.41 -14.02
CA GLY A 148 -21.42 -28.61 -14.64
C GLY A 148 -20.31 -28.25 -13.66
N VAL A 149 -19.80 -29.29 -13.00
CA VAL A 149 -18.43 -29.47 -12.46
C VAL A 149 -17.85 -28.31 -11.67
N GLY A 150 -17.63 -28.55 -10.36
CA GLY A 150 -16.89 -27.65 -9.46
C GLY A 150 -15.65 -27.10 -10.13
N GLN A 151 -15.66 -25.78 -10.33
CA GLN A 151 -14.53 -25.03 -10.83
C GLN A 151 -13.39 -25.23 -9.82
N PRO A 152 -12.27 -25.86 -10.18
CA PRO A 152 -11.15 -25.97 -9.26
C PRO A 152 -10.67 -24.54 -8.99
N THR A 153 -10.72 -24.13 -7.72
CA THR A 153 -9.98 -22.97 -7.25
C THR A 153 -8.54 -23.17 -7.73
N PRO A 154 -7.94 -22.23 -8.49
CA PRO A 154 -6.56 -22.42 -8.93
C PRO A 154 -5.72 -22.65 -7.67
N ALA A 155 -5.03 -23.80 -7.62
CA ALA A 155 -4.16 -24.13 -6.52
C ALA A 155 -3.11 -23.00 -6.44
N LEU A 156 -3.22 -22.18 -5.40
CA LEU A 156 -2.19 -21.20 -5.08
C LEU A 156 -0.89 -21.99 -4.92
N SER A 157 0.21 -21.51 -5.51
CA SER A 157 1.51 -22.14 -5.24
C SER A 157 1.78 -22.10 -3.74
N ASP A 158 2.58 -23.03 -3.21
CA ASP A 158 2.92 -23.06 -1.77
C ASP A 158 3.46 -21.70 -1.28
N GLU A 159 4.19 -20.99 -2.16
CA GLU A 159 4.68 -19.64 -1.91
C GLU A 159 3.55 -18.59 -1.83
N GLN A 160 2.57 -18.66 -2.74
CA GLN A 160 1.40 -17.77 -2.69
C GLN A 160 0.53 -18.07 -1.48
N HIS A 161 0.32 -19.34 -1.15
CA HIS A 161 -0.42 -19.77 0.03
C HIS A 161 0.25 -19.25 1.31
N TYR A 162 1.57 -19.42 1.43
CA TYR A 162 2.36 -18.87 2.54
C TYR A 162 2.21 -17.35 2.65
N LYS A 163 2.32 -16.61 1.53
CA LYS A 163 2.17 -15.14 1.54
C LYS A 163 0.76 -14.71 1.94
N VAL A 164 -0.28 -15.39 1.47
CA VAL A 164 -1.67 -15.11 1.88
C VAL A 164 -1.86 -15.31 3.38
N VAL A 165 -1.36 -16.41 3.93
CA VAL A 165 -1.44 -16.72 5.38
C VAL A 165 -0.70 -15.68 6.22
N GLN A 166 0.54 -15.34 5.84
CA GLN A 166 1.32 -14.31 6.54
C GLN A 166 0.66 -12.94 6.46
N ARG A 167 0.11 -12.59 5.28
CA ARG A 167 -0.61 -11.33 5.08
C ARG A 167 -1.86 -11.26 5.95
N ALA A 168 -2.66 -12.33 6.00
CA ALA A 168 -3.84 -12.41 6.86
C ALA A 168 -3.47 -12.22 8.34
N ARG A 169 -2.38 -12.85 8.79
CA ARG A 169 -1.85 -12.67 10.14
C ARG A 169 -1.43 -11.22 10.42
N GLN A 170 -0.69 -10.59 9.51
CA GLN A 170 -0.27 -9.19 9.68
C GLN A 170 -1.47 -8.23 9.77
N VAL A 171 -2.51 -8.47 8.97
CA VAL A 171 -3.76 -7.69 9.00
C VAL A 171 -4.46 -7.87 10.35
N ALA A 172 -4.62 -9.12 10.82
CA ALA A 172 -5.24 -9.44 12.10
C ALA A 172 -4.50 -8.76 13.27
N GLU A 173 -3.17 -8.85 13.31
CA GLU A 173 -2.33 -8.20 14.31
C GLU A 173 -2.47 -6.68 14.28
N SER A 174 -2.53 -6.06 13.09
CA SER A 174 -2.69 -4.61 12.95
C SER A 174 -4.08 -4.08 13.32
N CYS A 175 -5.10 -4.93 13.25
CA CYS A 175 -6.48 -4.61 13.61
C CYS A 175 -6.81 -4.91 15.09
N GLY A 176 -5.85 -5.42 15.87
CA GLY A 176 -6.07 -5.79 17.28
C GLY A 176 -6.86 -7.09 17.49
N LEU A 177 -6.94 -7.95 16.48
CA LEU A 177 -7.55 -9.27 16.57
C LEU A 177 -6.52 -10.24 17.17
N GLU A 178 -6.67 -10.58 18.46
CA GLU A 178 -5.60 -11.20 19.25
C GLU A 178 -5.22 -12.65 18.87
N LYS A 179 -5.94 -13.36 17.98
CA LYS A 179 -5.58 -14.77 17.67
C LYS A 179 -5.83 -15.19 16.22
N PHE A 180 -4.77 -15.70 15.59
CA PHE A 180 -4.77 -16.44 14.33
C PHE A 180 -4.49 -17.91 14.66
N ASP A 181 -5.49 -18.81 14.56
CA ASP A 181 -5.31 -20.24 14.86
C ASP A 181 -4.73 -21.05 13.69
N GLY A 182 -4.49 -20.38 12.55
CA GLY A 182 -3.83 -20.95 11.38
C GLY A 182 -4.57 -22.12 10.72
N THR A 183 -5.80 -22.44 11.10
CA THR A 183 -6.45 -23.67 10.60
C THR A 183 -7.89 -23.57 10.14
N ASN A 184 -8.61 -22.45 10.27
CA ASN A 184 -9.89 -22.28 9.56
C ASN A 184 -10.18 -20.81 9.25
N ASP A 185 -10.81 -20.55 8.10
CA ASP A 185 -11.22 -19.24 7.56
C ASP A 185 -12.26 -18.46 8.43
N ASN A 186 -12.31 -18.67 9.74
CA ASN A 186 -13.20 -17.99 10.66
C ASN A 186 -12.45 -16.92 11.46
N TYR A 187 -12.80 -15.66 11.20
CA TYR A 187 -12.41 -14.50 12.00
C TYR A 187 -13.37 -14.39 13.21
N VAL A 188 -12.83 -14.26 14.43
CA VAL A 188 -13.58 -13.88 15.64
C VAL A 188 -13.16 -12.47 16.05
#